data_AF-B5A3W2-F1
#
_entry.id   AF-B5A3W2-F1
#
_cell.length_a   1.000
_cell.length_b   1.000
_cell.length_c   1.000
_cell.angle_alpha   90.00
_cell.angle_beta   90.00
_cell.angle_gamma   90.00
#
_symmetry.space_group_name_H-M   'P 1'
#
loop_
_entity.id
_entity.type
_entity.pdbx_description
1 polymer ?
#
loop_
_entity_poly.entity_id
_entity_poly.type
_entity_poly.pdbx_seq_one_letter_code
_entity_poly.pdbx_strand_id
1 'polypeptide(L)'
;QTYVNNANAALEKHPEIGEDLEALLADVESIPADIRQALINNGGGHLNHALFWELMTPEKTAPSAELTAAIDATFGSFEEFQAAFTAAATTRFGSGWAWLVVNKEGKLEVTSTANQDTPISE
;
A
#
# COMPACT_ATOMS: atom_id res chain seq x y z
N GLN A 1 11.44 8.79 -7.66
CA GLN A 1 11.86 10.20 -7.60
C GLN A 1 10.72 11.18 -7.87
N THR A 2 10.04 11.12 -9.02
CA THR A 2 8.95 12.08 -9.35
C THR A 2 7.86 12.18 -8.30
N TYR A 3 7.41 11.04 -7.75
CA TYR A 3 6.43 11.00 -6.67
C TYR A 3 6.88 11.80 -5.44
N VAL A 4 8.12 11.60 -4.98
CA VAL A 4 8.70 12.36 -3.85
C VAL A 4 8.71 13.86 -4.14
N ASN A 5 9.20 14.27 -5.31
CA ASN A 5 9.30 15.69 -5.67
C ASN A 5 7.92 16.37 -5.69
N ASN A 6 6.92 15.71 -6.27
CA ASN A 6 5.57 16.25 -6.39
C ASN A 6 4.82 16.23 -5.05
N ALA A 7 5.06 15.23 -4.19
CA ALA A 7 4.51 15.18 -2.84
C ALA A 7 5.03 16.36 -2.01
N ASN A 8 6.35 16.58 -2.03
CA ASN A 8 6.97 17.71 -1.33
C ASN A 8 6.40 19.06 -1.81
N ALA A 9 6.29 19.26 -3.13
CA ALA A 9 5.71 20.48 -3.69
C ALA A 9 4.23 20.70 -3.31
N ALA A 10 3.48 19.62 -3.03
CA ALA A 10 2.12 19.72 -2.52
C ALA A 10 2.10 20.09 -1.03
N LEU A 11 2.93 19.45 -0.21
CA LEU A 11 3.06 19.71 1.24
C LEU A 11 3.56 21.12 1.55
N GLU A 12 4.44 21.68 0.71
CA GLU A 12 4.94 23.06 0.85
C GLU A 12 3.83 24.13 0.87
N LYS A 13 2.65 23.84 0.30
CA LYS A 13 1.50 24.75 0.33
C LYS A 13 0.78 24.76 1.68
N HIS A 14 0.93 23.68 2.46
CA HIS A 14 0.23 23.42 3.72
C HIS A 14 1.20 22.87 4.79
N PRO A 15 2.23 23.63 5.20
CA PRO A 15 3.21 23.15 6.18
C PRO A 15 2.59 22.79 7.53
N GLU A 16 1.39 23.30 7.85
CA GLU A 16 0.67 23.03 9.09
C GLU A 16 0.20 21.57 9.26
N ILE A 17 0.10 20.81 8.17
CA ILE A 17 -0.35 19.39 8.23
C ILE A 17 0.83 18.42 8.43
N GLY A 18 2.07 18.92 8.38
CA GLY A 18 3.28 18.10 8.48
C GLY A 18 3.54 17.23 7.25
N GLU A 19 4.38 16.21 7.41
CA GLU A 19 4.86 15.34 6.31
C GLU A 19 4.67 13.83 6.57
N ASP A 20 3.91 13.47 7.60
CA ASP A 20 3.59 12.07 7.91
C ASP A 20 2.56 11.54 6.91
N LEU A 21 3.04 11.00 5.79
CA LEU A 21 2.20 10.51 4.70
C LEU A 21 1.32 9.33 5.10
N GLU A 22 1.74 8.47 6.03
CA GLU A 22 0.91 7.35 6.49
C GLU A 22 -0.31 7.88 7.24
N ALA A 23 -0.10 8.82 8.18
CA ALA A 23 -1.19 9.47 8.90
C ALA A 23 -2.11 10.28 7.98
N LEU A 24 -1.54 11.04 7.04
CA LEU A 24 -2.30 11.87 6.10
C LEU A 24 -3.14 11.01 5.14
N LEU A 25 -2.60 9.91 4.63
CA LEU A 25 -3.33 9.03 3.72
C LEU A 25 -4.32 8.10 4.43
N ALA A 26 -4.22 7.92 5.76
CA ALA A 26 -5.23 7.21 6.54
C ALA A 26 -6.56 7.98 6.67
N ASP A 27 -6.53 9.31 6.55
CA ASP A 27 -7.71 10.17 6.50
C ASP A 27 -7.57 11.22 5.39
N VAL A 28 -7.77 10.78 4.14
CA VAL A 28 -7.61 11.64 2.96
C VAL A 28 -8.57 12.83 2.94
N GLU A 29 -9.69 12.76 3.66
CA GLU A 29 -10.65 13.85 3.75
C GLU A 29 -10.14 15.01 4.62
N SER A 30 -9.25 14.72 5.58
CA SER A 30 -8.56 15.73 6.37
C SER A 30 -7.54 16.56 5.58
N ILE A 31 -7.06 16.03 4.45
CA ILE A 31 -6.09 16.73 3.58
C ILE A 31 -6.81 17.91 2.88
N PRO A 32 -6.20 19.13 2.89
CA PRO A 32 -6.74 20.29 2.19
C PRO A 32 -7.10 20.00 0.73
N ALA A 33 -8.31 20.39 0.34
CA ALA A 33 -8.94 19.95 -0.91
C ALA A 33 -8.13 20.29 -2.17
N ASP A 34 -7.38 21.39 -2.16
CA ASP A 34 -6.56 21.87 -3.27
C ASP A 34 -5.27 21.05 -3.49
N ILE A 35 -4.80 20.31 -2.48
CA ILE A 35 -3.65 19.40 -2.59
C ILE A 35 -4.01 17.92 -2.48
N ARG A 36 -5.23 17.59 -2.01
CA ARG A 36 -5.66 16.23 -1.67
C ARG A 36 -5.31 15.20 -2.75
N GLN A 37 -5.78 15.39 -3.97
CA GLN A 37 -5.53 14.41 -5.04
C GLN A 37 -4.04 14.34 -5.43
N ALA A 38 -3.32 15.45 -5.35
CA ALA A 38 -1.88 15.46 -5.61
C ALA A 38 -1.15 14.63 -4.54
N LEU A 39 -1.57 14.72 -3.29
CA LEU A 39 -0.98 13.98 -2.18
C LEU A 39 -1.39 12.50 -2.18
N ILE A 40 -2.63 12.16 -2.54
CA ILE A 40 -3.05 10.77 -2.79
C ILE A 40 -2.16 10.14 -3.87
N ASN A 41 -2.03 10.79 -5.03
CA ASN A 41 -1.29 10.23 -6.16
C ASN A 41 0.22 10.16 -5.92
N ASN A 42 0.82 11.21 -5.37
CA ASN A 42 2.27 11.33 -5.25
C ASN A 42 2.79 10.90 -3.88
N GLY A 43 2.05 11.16 -2.81
CA GLY A 43 2.34 10.61 -1.48
C GLY A 43 2.12 9.11 -1.46
N GLY A 44 0.99 8.62 -1.99
CA GLY A 44 0.75 7.18 -2.18
C GLY A 44 1.83 6.56 -3.06
N GLY A 45 2.18 7.21 -4.17
CA GLY A 45 3.27 6.77 -5.05
C GLY A 45 4.62 6.69 -4.33
N HIS A 46 4.92 7.61 -3.41
CA HIS A 46 6.13 7.54 -2.60
C HIS A 46 6.11 6.35 -1.64
N LEU A 47 5.05 6.22 -0.82
CA LEU A 47 4.94 5.16 0.19
C LEU A 47 4.94 3.78 -0.47
N ASN A 48 4.13 3.58 -1.50
CA ASN A 48 4.00 2.30 -2.19
C ASN A 48 5.35 1.82 -2.75
N HIS A 49 6.14 2.73 -3.36
CA HIS A 49 7.45 2.37 -3.89
C HIS A 49 8.49 2.18 -2.79
N ALA A 50 8.48 2.99 -1.72
CA ALA A 50 9.39 2.82 -0.59
C ALA A 50 9.23 1.42 0.01
N LEU A 51 8.00 1.03 0.32
CA LEU A 51 7.66 -0.30 0.81
C LEU A 51 8.04 -1.40 -0.20
N PHE A 52 7.72 -1.22 -1.49
CA PHE A 52 8.04 -2.21 -2.52
C PHE A 52 9.52 -2.58 -2.58
N TRP A 53 10.42 -1.59 -2.46
CA TRP A 53 11.86 -1.86 -2.46
C TRP A 53 12.33 -2.56 -1.18
N GLU A 54 11.77 -2.22 -0.03
CA GLU A 54 12.07 -2.89 1.24
C GLU A 54 11.58 -4.34 1.29
N LEU A 55 10.49 -4.66 0.58
CA LEU A 55 9.95 -6.01 0.48
C LEU A 55 10.70 -6.93 -0.49
N MET A 56 11.66 -6.40 -1.26
CA MET A 56 12.41 -7.19 -2.24
C MET A 56 13.83 -7.49 -1.77
N THR A 57 14.29 -8.68 -2.12
CA THR A 57 15.65 -9.14 -1.83
C THR A 57 16.17 -10.03 -2.95
N PRO A 58 17.46 -9.96 -3.30
CA PRO A 58 18.08 -10.92 -4.22
C PRO A 58 18.21 -12.32 -3.61
N GLU A 59 18.09 -12.42 -2.28
CA GLU A 59 18.23 -13.67 -1.55
C GLU A 59 16.92 -14.45 -1.53
N LYS A 60 17.01 -15.78 -1.60
CA LYS A 60 15.84 -16.62 -1.39
C LYS A 60 15.46 -16.61 0.09
N THR A 61 14.28 -16.10 0.40
CA THR A 61 13.68 -16.10 1.74
C THR A 61 12.40 -16.94 1.76
N ALA A 62 11.91 -17.24 2.96
CA ALA A 62 10.63 -17.88 3.19
C ALA A 62 9.87 -17.09 4.26
N PRO A 63 8.52 -17.16 4.29
CA PRO A 63 7.74 -16.55 5.36
C PRO A 63 8.21 -17.03 6.75
N SER A 64 8.12 -16.16 7.74
CA SER A 64 8.34 -16.56 9.14
C SER A 64 7.30 -17.57 9.58
N ALA A 65 7.56 -18.29 10.69
CA ALA A 65 6.58 -19.23 11.24
C ALA A 65 5.26 -18.56 11.62
N GLU A 66 5.32 -17.34 12.15
CA GLU A 66 4.14 -16.54 12.49
C GLU A 66 3.33 -16.16 11.24
N LEU A 67 4.00 -15.65 10.20
CA LEU A 67 3.33 -15.29 8.94
C LEU A 67 2.75 -16.53 8.24
N THR A 68 3.48 -17.65 8.27
CA THR A 68 3.01 -18.93 7.71
C THR A 68 1.71 -19.37 8.40
N ALA A 69 1.68 -19.35 9.74
CA ALA A 69 0.49 -19.72 10.51
C ALA A 69 -0.69 -18.78 10.22
N ALA A 70 -0.44 -17.47 10.07
CA ALA A 70 -1.48 -16.51 9.71
C ALA A 70 -2.02 -16.73 8.29
N ILE A 71 -1.13 -17.07 7.35
CA ILE A 71 -1.50 -17.43 5.97
C ILE A 71 -2.36 -18.70 5.97
N ASP A 72 -1.93 -19.76 6.65
CA ASP A 72 -2.66 -21.03 6.70
C ASP A 72 -4.03 -20.86 7.38
N ALA A 73 -4.10 -20.06 8.45
CA ALA A 73 -5.36 -19.78 9.14
C ALA A 73 -6.36 -18.98 8.29
N THR A 74 -5.87 -18.16 7.36
CA THR A 74 -6.71 -17.27 6.54
C THR A 74 -7.07 -17.90 5.20
N PHE A 75 -6.07 -18.46 4.50
CA PHE A 75 -6.18 -18.94 3.13
C PHE A 75 -6.19 -20.48 3.03
N GLY A 76 -5.95 -21.19 4.14
CA GLY A 76 -5.88 -22.64 4.20
C GLY A 76 -4.50 -23.22 3.84
N SER A 77 -3.77 -22.58 2.93
CA SER A 77 -2.37 -22.90 2.63
C SER A 77 -1.64 -21.74 1.95
N PHE A 78 -0.32 -21.81 1.91
CA PHE A 78 0.50 -20.88 1.11
C PHE A 78 0.19 -20.94 -0.40
N GLU A 79 -0.14 -22.11 -0.94
CA GLU A 79 -0.48 -22.27 -2.37
C GLU A 79 -1.79 -21.54 -2.72
N GLU A 80 -2.81 -21.67 -1.86
CA GLU A 80 -4.07 -20.94 -2.01
C GLU A 80 -3.89 -19.43 -1.85
N PHE A 81 -3.06 -18.99 -0.89
CA PHE A 81 -2.66 -17.59 -0.78
C PHE A 81 -1.98 -17.09 -2.07
N GLN A 82 -1.01 -17.83 -2.59
CA GLN A 82 -0.28 -17.45 -3.79
C GLN A 82 -1.23 -17.38 -5.00
N ALA A 83 -2.18 -18.30 -5.11
CA ALA A 83 -3.20 -18.28 -6.15
C ALA A 83 -4.10 -17.03 -6.04
N ALA A 84 -4.59 -16.72 -4.83
CA ALA A 84 -5.41 -15.53 -4.58
C ALA A 84 -4.66 -14.22 -4.87
N PHE A 85 -3.42 -14.11 -4.39
CA PHE A 85 -2.57 -12.93 -4.63
C PHE A 85 -2.25 -12.77 -6.12
N THR A 86 -1.93 -13.86 -6.81
CA THR A 86 -1.68 -13.86 -8.26
C THR A 86 -2.93 -13.44 -9.04
N ALA A 87 -4.11 -13.91 -8.64
CA ALA A 87 -5.37 -13.50 -9.26
C ALA A 87 -5.62 -11.99 -9.07
N ALA A 88 -5.43 -11.46 -7.86
CA ALA A 88 -5.59 -10.02 -7.60
C ALA A 88 -4.61 -9.18 -8.44
N ALA A 89 -3.34 -9.60 -8.54
CA ALA A 89 -2.32 -8.92 -9.32
C ALA A 89 -2.59 -8.96 -10.84
N THR A 90 -3.09 -10.08 -11.36
CA THR A 90 -3.30 -10.27 -12.80
C THR A 90 -4.63 -9.70 -13.30
N THR A 91 -5.64 -9.62 -12.44
CA THR A 91 -6.97 -9.11 -12.80
C THR A 91 -7.14 -7.61 -12.57
N ARG A 92 -6.19 -6.95 -11.88
CA ARG A 92 -6.14 -5.49 -11.80
C ARG A 92 -6.05 -4.90 -13.21
N PHE A 93 -7.15 -4.33 -13.68
CA PHE A 93 -7.22 -3.68 -14.98
C PHE A 93 -6.63 -2.27 -14.91
N GLY A 94 -5.71 -1.95 -15.82
CA GLY A 94 -4.95 -0.70 -15.80
C GLY A 94 -3.84 -0.69 -14.76
N SER A 95 -3.35 0.50 -14.41
CA SER A 95 -2.31 0.65 -13.39
C SER A 95 -2.86 0.41 -11.99
N GLY A 96 -2.06 -0.22 -11.13
CA GLY A 96 -2.43 -0.47 -9.74
C GLY A 96 -1.46 -1.42 -9.04
N TRP A 97 -1.89 -1.88 -7.86
CA TRP A 97 -1.11 -2.73 -6.96
C TRP A 97 -1.96 -3.89 -6.45
N ALA A 98 -1.30 -4.99 -6.08
CA ALA A 98 -1.89 -6.08 -5.31
C ALA A 98 -1.20 -6.16 -3.95
N TRP A 99 -1.98 -6.44 -2.92
CA TRP A 99 -1.56 -6.31 -1.53
C TRP A 99 -1.94 -7.53 -0.72
N LEU A 100 -1.09 -7.89 0.23
CA LEU A 100 -1.44 -8.69 1.39
C LEU A 100 -1.44 -7.72 2.57
N VAL A 101 -2.60 -7.54 3.21
CA VAL A 101 -2.80 -6.57 4.29
C VAL A 101 -3.27 -7.24 5.57
N VAL A 102 -3.12 -6.56 6.70
CA VAL A 102 -3.84 -6.88 7.93
C VAL A 102 -5.02 -5.92 8.03
N ASN A 103 -6.24 -6.47 8.03
CA ASN A 103 -7.45 -5.67 8.06
C ASN A 103 -7.79 -5.17 9.48
N LYS A 104 -8.89 -4.40 9.63
CA LYS A 104 -9.31 -3.81 10.92
C LYS A 104 -9.69 -4.86 11.97
N GLU A 105 -10.00 -6.10 11.56
CA GLU A 105 -10.21 -7.23 12.47
C GLU A 105 -8.92 -7.99 12.85
N GLY A 106 -7.75 -7.53 12.37
CA GLY A 106 -6.47 -8.17 12.61
C GLY A 106 -6.23 -9.44 11.79
N LYS A 107 -6.95 -9.63 10.67
CA LYS A 107 -6.82 -10.80 9.78
C LYS A 107 -6.10 -10.45 8.49
N LEU A 108 -5.45 -11.43 7.89
CA LEU A 108 -4.87 -11.26 6.58
C LEU A 108 -5.96 -11.13 5.51
N GLU A 109 -5.70 -10.30 4.51
CA GLU A 109 -6.59 -10.08 3.38
C GLU A 109 -5.78 -9.81 2.11
N VAL A 110 -6.23 -10.36 0.98
CA VAL A 110 -5.70 -10.01 -0.34
C VAL A 110 -6.63 -8.99 -0.98
N THR A 111 -6.08 -7.83 -1.33
CA THR A 111 -6.81 -6.75 -2.02
C THR A 111 -5.98 -6.19 -3.18
N SER A 112 -6.57 -5.31 -3.97
CA SER A 112 -5.86 -4.56 -5.01
C SER A 112 -6.37 -3.13 -5.07
N THR A 113 -5.47 -2.18 -5.32
CA THR A 113 -5.81 -0.76 -5.45
C THR A 113 -5.51 -0.26 -6.87
N ALA A 114 -6.20 0.81 -7.29
CA ALA A 114 -5.95 1.44 -8.58
C ALA A 114 -4.84 2.50 -8.44
N ASN A 115 -4.10 2.72 -9.52
CA ASN A 115 -3.08 3.79 -9.61
C ASN A 115 -2.06 3.74 -8.45
N GLN A 116 -2.06 4.77 -7.61
CA GLN A 116 -1.21 4.88 -6.43
C GLN A 116 -2.01 4.93 -5.13
N ASP A 117 -3.29 4.57 -5.19
CA ASP A 117 -4.11 4.41 -3.99
C ASP A 117 -3.48 3.33 -3.11
N THR A 118 -3.57 3.50 -1.80
CA THR A 118 -2.96 2.62 -0.80
C THR A 118 -4.05 2.03 0.10
N PRO A 119 -3.94 0.76 0.54
CA PRO A 119 -4.87 0.19 1.52
C PRO A 119 -4.91 0.95 2.85
N ILE A 120 -3.92 1.79 3.14
CA ILE A 120 -3.93 2.68 4.32
C ILE A 120 -5.17 3.59 4.31
N SER A 121 -5.67 3.96 3.11
CA SER A 121 -6.82 4.84 2.94
C SER A 121 -8.18 4.12 2.97
N GLU A 122 -8.22 2.80 3.18
CA GLU A 122 -9.45 1.97 3.16
C GLU A 122 -9.99 1.60 4.56
#